data_AF-A0A7X1GQU0-F1
#
_entry.id   AF-A0A7X1GQU0-F1
#
_cell.length_a   1.000
_cell.length_b   1.000
_cell.length_c   1.000
_cell.angle_alpha   90.00
_cell.angle_beta   90.00
_cell.angle_gamma   90.00
#
_symmetry.space_group_name_H-M   'P 1'
#
loop_
_entity.id
_entity.type
_entity.pdbx_description
1 polymer ?
#
loop_
_entity_poly.entity_id
_entity_poly.type
_entity_poly.pdbx_seq_one_letter_code
_entity_poly.pdbx_strand_id
1 'polypeptide(L)'
;MKRNLVIVCFCIMTLAVISCVKNSPSISFTPSSKDFTAQNASDLAPVSALAIQLDRLAKETVLPITPYINTTPSAIDIENRNESHEWFDRNIVIMEANLDTEGVFSQRMLVEAVDRMGRIDLRDDRIAYQVRAANPEEAATIAGKIGKYINRRNINRLSKSEKAAFTDFLKALQQECGLTPDGIFGLKTAGCMSRDSSVIDIHQLTSKIVYPETPRHAAYIVPLAVIDKDPQAYYKGFDSLETVKQNAVDPKAFADMATQGAGFVAFVYFFDRVDPHRPFCLRIGSYQKKSSGTAGQQWHAAPGKWPVVVETFTIDKASKGSLYLNIFIKDGRSNRCISSHRLQ
;
A
#
# COMPACT_ATOMS: atom_id res chain seq x y z
N MET A 1 -6.04 -12.18 -17.00
CA MET A 1 -4.77 -11.65 -16.46
C MET A 1 -4.19 -12.39 -15.25
N LYS A 2 -4.94 -13.23 -14.51
CA LYS A 2 -4.46 -13.85 -13.25
C LYS A 2 -3.47 -15.04 -13.35
N ARG A 3 -3.18 -15.60 -14.55
CA ARG A 3 -2.31 -16.80 -14.69
C ARG A 3 -0.86 -16.48 -15.09
N ASN A 4 -0.65 -15.57 -16.04
CA ASN A 4 0.70 -15.19 -16.45
C ASN A 4 1.44 -14.44 -15.34
N LEU A 5 0.72 -13.65 -14.52
CA LEU A 5 1.26 -13.02 -13.32
C LEU A 5 1.81 -14.06 -12.33
N VAL A 6 1.11 -15.17 -12.14
CA VAL A 6 1.53 -16.24 -11.20
C VAL A 6 2.77 -16.97 -11.71
N ILE A 7 2.91 -17.21 -13.02
CA ILE A 7 4.12 -17.83 -13.59
C ILE A 7 5.32 -16.89 -13.49
N VAL A 8 5.12 -15.61 -13.76
CA VAL A 8 6.18 -14.59 -13.64
C VAL A 8 6.58 -14.40 -12.17
N CYS A 9 5.62 -14.30 -11.25
CA CYS A 9 5.91 -14.25 -9.81
C CYS A 9 6.59 -15.53 -9.31
N PHE A 10 6.18 -16.70 -9.81
CA PHE A 10 6.83 -17.99 -9.52
C PHE A 10 8.30 -18.00 -9.94
N CYS A 11 8.61 -17.61 -11.18
CA CYS A 11 9.98 -17.56 -11.68
C CYS A 11 10.84 -16.51 -10.94
N ILE A 12 10.29 -15.32 -10.68
CA ILE A 12 11.01 -14.24 -9.97
C ILE A 12 11.29 -14.62 -8.52
N MET A 13 10.31 -15.16 -7.80
CA MET A 13 10.49 -15.59 -6.40
C MET A 13 11.46 -16.77 -6.30
N THR A 14 11.40 -17.73 -7.23
CA THR A 14 12.32 -18.87 -7.26
C THR A 14 13.76 -18.40 -7.50
N LEU A 15 13.97 -17.43 -8.41
CA LEU A 15 15.29 -16.85 -8.66
C LEU A 15 15.82 -16.03 -7.46
N ALA A 16 14.95 -15.26 -6.80
CA ALA A 16 15.31 -14.51 -5.60
C ALA A 16 15.72 -15.43 -4.44
N VAL A 17 14.98 -16.52 -4.25
CA VAL A 17 15.27 -17.55 -3.24
C VAL A 17 16.56 -18.31 -3.56
N ILE A 18 16.76 -18.72 -4.82
CA ILE A 18 18.02 -19.37 -5.25
C ILE A 18 19.21 -18.44 -5.05
N SER A 19 19.07 -17.14 -5.31
CA SER A 19 20.13 -16.14 -5.04
C SER A 19 20.43 -16.01 -3.55
N CYS A 20 19.41 -16.00 -2.67
CA CYS A 20 19.61 -15.98 -1.22
C CYS A 20 20.34 -17.23 -0.70
N VAL A 21 20.02 -18.41 -1.25
CA VAL A 21 20.61 -19.69 -0.84
C VAL A 21 22.03 -19.87 -1.39
N LYS A 22 22.30 -19.46 -2.64
CA LYS A 22 23.62 -19.63 -3.28
C LYS A 22 24.63 -18.54 -2.93
N ASN A 23 24.18 -17.34 -2.61
CA ASN A 23 25.02 -16.18 -2.32
C ASN A 23 24.80 -15.68 -0.90
N SER A 24 24.78 -16.54 0.13
CA SER A 24 24.82 -16.07 1.52
C SER A 24 26.14 -15.29 1.72
N PRO A 25 26.14 -13.95 1.69
CA PRO A 25 27.37 -13.20 1.85
C PRO A 25 27.66 -13.17 3.35
N SER A 26 28.94 -13.10 3.71
CA SER A 26 29.31 -12.51 4.99
C SER A 26 28.92 -11.02 4.94
N ILE A 27 27.66 -10.72 5.26
CA ILE A 27 27.16 -9.33 5.29
C ILE A 27 27.69 -8.69 6.56
N SER A 28 28.77 -7.91 6.41
CA SER A 28 29.22 -7.01 7.48
C SER A 28 28.32 -5.77 7.49
N PHE A 29 27.46 -5.66 8.48
CA PHE A 29 26.68 -4.45 8.72
C PHE A 29 27.55 -3.45 9.50
N THR A 30 27.98 -2.38 8.83
CA THR A 30 28.54 -1.21 9.52
C THR A 30 27.39 -0.37 10.08
N PRO A 31 27.27 -0.18 11.39
CA PRO A 31 26.31 0.75 11.97
C PRO A 31 26.88 2.18 11.84
N SER A 32 26.31 3.00 10.96
CA SER A 32 26.50 4.47 10.81
C SER A 32 26.25 4.83 9.34
N SER A 33 25.50 5.86 8.89
CA SER A 33 25.22 7.18 9.44
C SER A 33 23.75 7.59 9.20
N LYS A 34 23.36 8.78 9.67
CA LYS A 34 22.02 9.39 9.51
C LYS A 34 21.69 9.83 8.07
N ASP A 35 22.40 9.35 7.05
CA ASP A 35 22.22 9.77 5.66
C ASP A 35 21.42 8.71 4.89
N PHE A 36 20.17 9.05 4.56
CA PHE A 36 19.34 8.20 3.71
C PHE A 36 19.88 8.26 2.27
N THR A 37 20.49 7.18 1.79
CA THR A 37 20.86 7.04 0.38
C THR A 37 19.73 6.39 -0.41
N ALA A 38 19.23 7.07 -1.43
CA ALA A 38 18.30 6.47 -2.38
C ALA A 38 19.01 5.34 -3.16
N GLN A 39 18.38 4.16 -3.22
CA GLN A 39 18.88 3.00 -3.97
C GLN A 39 17.79 2.51 -4.92
N ASN A 40 18.18 2.00 -6.09
CA ASN A 40 17.23 1.34 -6.97
C ASN A 40 16.86 -0.03 -6.39
N ALA A 41 15.65 -0.49 -6.68
CA ALA A 41 15.19 -1.81 -6.22
C ALA A 41 16.07 -2.98 -6.72
N SER A 42 16.77 -2.80 -7.85
CA SER A 42 17.73 -3.77 -8.41
C SER A 42 19.00 -3.92 -7.57
N ASP A 43 19.32 -2.90 -6.77
CA ASP A 43 20.59 -2.80 -6.06
C ASP A 43 20.44 -3.28 -4.61
N LEU A 44 19.22 -3.66 -4.20
CA LEU A 44 18.91 -4.21 -2.89
C LEU A 44 19.53 -5.59 -2.71
N ALA A 45 20.00 -5.87 -1.49
CA ALA A 45 20.39 -7.22 -1.10
C ALA A 45 19.22 -8.21 -1.34
N PRO A 46 19.48 -9.43 -1.84
CA PRO A 46 18.42 -10.39 -2.17
C PRO A 46 17.44 -10.67 -1.03
N VAL A 47 17.91 -10.71 0.22
CA VAL A 47 17.08 -10.90 1.41
C VAL A 47 16.10 -9.74 1.63
N SER A 48 16.55 -8.50 1.47
CA SER A 48 15.67 -7.32 1.58
C SER A 48 14.66 -7.24 0.43
N ALA A 49 15.07 -7.61 -0.78
CA ALA A 49 14.17 -7.68 -1.92
C ALA A 49 13.07 -8.74 -1.70
N LEU A 50 13.43 -9.92 -1.17
CA LEU A 50 12.48 -10.98 -0.83
C LEU A 50 11.48 -10.52 0.26
N ALA A 51 11.97 -9.85 1.30
CA ALA A 51 11.14 -9.28 2.37
C ALA A 51 10.02 -8.37 1.83
N ILE A 52 10.38 -7.44 0.92
CA ILE A 52 9.43 -6.51 0.28
C ILE A 52 8.39 -7.28 -0.56
N GLN A 53 8.82 -8.31 -1.30
CA GLN A 53 7.90 -9.11 -2.12
C GLN A 53 6.93 -9.93 -1.25
N LEU A 54 7.41 -10.52 -0.15
CA LEU A 54 6.56 -11.26 0.78
C LEU A 54 5.51 -10.36 1.43
N ASP A 55 5.88 -9.14 1.86
CA ASP A 55 4.94 -8.14 2.38
C ASP A 55 3.84 -7.80 1.36
N ARG A 56 4.22 -7.49 0.11
CA ARG A 56 3.28 -7.20 -0.98
C ARG A 56 2.31 -8.35 -1.23
N LEU A 57 2.83 -9.58 -1.36
CA LEU A 57 2.03 -10.77 -1.60
C LEU A 57 1.06 -11.06 -0.44
N ALA A 58 1.49 -10.84 0.80
CA ALA A 58 0.63 -10.97 1.98
C ALA A 58 -0.54 -9.97 1.96
N LYS A 59 -0.27 -8.71 1.61
CA LYS A 59 -1.28 -7.64 1.51
C LYS A 59 -2.30 -7.86 0.41
N GLU A 60 -1.90 -8.50 -0.69
CA GLU A 60 -2.82 -8.89 -1.76
C GLU A 60 -3.57 -10.20 -1.44
N THR A 61 -3.29 -10.86 -0.30
CA THR A 61 -3.78 -12.20 0.05
C THR A 61 -3.37 -13.29 -0.96
N VAL A 62 -2.24 -13.09 -1.65
CA VAL A 62 -1.72 -13.96 -2.71
C VAL A 62 -0.41 -14.62 -2.29
N LEU A 63 -0.21 -14.92 -1.01
CA LEU A 63 0.98 -15.68 -0.58
C LEU A 63 1.07 -16.97 -1.43
N PRO A 64 2.07 -17.07 -2.32
CA PRO A 64 2.07 -18.09 -3.33
C PRO A 64 2.30 -19.46 -2.72
N ILE A 65 1.83 -20.47 -3.43
CA ILE A 65 2.07 -21.87 -3.11
C ILE A 65 3.56 -22.25 -3.22
N THR A 66 4.33 -21.45 -3.95
CA THR A 66 5.73 -21.70 -4.32
C THR A 66 6.47 -20.37 -4.51
N PRO A 67 7.61 -20.10 -3.82
CA PRO A 67 8.22 -20.97 -2.79
C PRO A 67 7.21 -21.33 -1.72
N TYR A 68 7.34 -22.52 -1.12
CA TYR A 68 6.32 -22.99 -0.18
C TYR A 68 6.37 -22.09 1.04
N ILE A 69 5.36 -21.23 1.20
CA ILE A 69 5.27 -20.32 2.33
C ILE A 69 4.51 -21.04 3.44
N ASN A 70 5.20 -21.28 4.53
CA ASN A 70 4.60 -21.73 5.77
C ASN A 70 4.36 -20.50 6.65
N THR A 71 3.10 -20.26 7.01
CA THR A 71 2.74 -19.14 7.86
C THR A 71 1.56 -19.56 8.72
N THR A 72 1.61 -19.20 10.00
CA THR A 72 0.44 -19.35 10.87
C THR A 72 -0.44 -18.11 10.69
N PRO A 73 -1.77 -18.22 10.58
CA PRO A 73 -2.64 -17.04 10.44
C PRO A 73 -2.44 -15.98 11.53
N SER A 74 -2.12 -16.40 12.76
CA SER A 74 -1.82 -15.51 13.89
C SER A 74 -0.50 -14.74 13.75
N ALA A 75 0.39 -15.13 12.84
CA ALA A 75 1.63 -14.42 12.55
C ALA A 75 1.40 -13.21 11.63
N ILE A 76 0.21 -13.08 11.03
CA ILE A 76 -0.14 -12.03 10.07
C ILE A 76 -1.10 -11.03 10.72
N ASP A 77 -0.63 -9.81 10.93
CA ASP A 77 -1.42 -8.68 11.46
C ASP A 77 -1.32 -7.48 10.50
N ILE A 78 -2.20 -7.45 9.50
CA ILE A 78 -2.23 -6.42 8.46
C ILE A 78 -3.49 -5.59 8.64
N GLU A 79 -3.34 -4.34 9.09
CA GLU A 79 -4.45 -3.39 9.25
C GLU A 79 -5.00 -2.90 7.91
N ASN A 80 -4.13 -2.69 6.91
CA ASN A 80 -4.50 -2.21 5.59
C ASN A 80 -4.30 -3.27 4.51
N ARG A 81 -5.32 -4.11 4.30
CA ARG A 81 -5.34 -5.05 3.17
C ARG A 81 -5.61 -4.31 1.87
N ASN A 82 -4.82 -4.59 0.85
CA ASN A 82 -4.89 -3.90 -0.43
C ASN A 82 -5.91 -4.59 -1.34
N GLU A 83 -7.19 -4.53 -0.97
CA GLU A 83 -8.27 -5.25 -1.67
C GLU A 83 -8.62 -4.60 -3.03
N SER A 84 -8.37 -3.30 -3.16
CA SER A 84 -8.43 -2.59 -4.43
C SER A 84 -6.99 -2.37 -4.93
N HIS A 85 -6.68 -2.84 -6.15
CA HIS A 85 -5.39 -2.64 -6.83
C HIS A 85 -5.13 -1.16 -7.23
N GLU A 86 -5.53 -0.21 -6.38
CA GLU A 86 -5.51 1.23 -6.61
C GLU A 86 -4.22 1.89 -6.11
N TRP A 87 -3.50 1.21 -5.21
CA TRP A 87 -2.32 1.73 -4.52
C TRP A 87 -1.03 1.20 -5.14
N PHE A 88 -0.07 2.09 -5.33
CA PHE A 88 1.26 1.79 -5.83
C PHE A 88 2.29 2.25 -4.82
N ASP A 89 3.21 1.37 -4.41
CA ASP A 89 4.32 1.78 -3.56
C ASP A 89 5.18 2.80 -4.31
N ARG A 90 5.36 3.97 -3.69
CA ARG A 90 6.18 5.07 -4.23
C ARG A 90 7.55 5.08 -3.61
N ASN A 91 7.63 4.94 -2.28
CA ASN A 91 8.88 4.93 -1.54
C ASN A 91 8.87 3.81 -0.50
N ILE A 92 10.01 3.14 -0.32
CA ILE A 92 10.24 2.16 0.73
C ILE A 92 11.54 2.54 1.41
N VAL A 93 11.49 2.77 2.73
CA VAL A 93 12.67 3.06 3.55
C VAL A 93 12.88 1.87 4.47
N ILE A 94 14.02 1.21 4.36
CA ILE A 94 14.42 0.15 5.29
C ILE A 94 14.97 0.83 6.54
N MET A 95 14.27 0.68 7.65
CA MET A 95 14.63 1.29 8.93
C MET A 95 15.59 0.41 9.72
N GLU A 96 15.32 -0.90 9.73
CA GLU A 96 16.07 -1.91 10.47
C GLU A 96 16.10 -3.20 9.63
N ALA A 97 17.24 -3.89 9.58
CA ALA A 97 17.39 -5.19 8.94
C ALA A 97 18.43 -6.02 9.71
N ASN A 98 18.05 -7.23 10.13
CA ASN A 98 18.91 -8.11 10.93
C ASN A 98 18.78 -9.55 10.46
N LEU A 99 19.86 -10.32 10.59
CA LEU A 99 19.88 -11.78 10.45
C LEU A 99 20.37 -12.35 11.78
N ASP A 100 19.56 -13.17 12.44
CA ASP A 100 19.95 -13.78 13.70
C ASP A 100 20.78 -15.06 13.50
N THR A 101 21.24 -15.63 14.62
CA THR A 101 22.05 -16.85 14.64
C THR A 101 21.30 -18.11 14.20
N GLU A 102 19.97 -18.08 14.20
CA GLU A 102 19.11 -19.18 13.74
C GLU A 102 18.79 -19.04 12.24
N GLY A 103 19.25 -17.96 11.59
CA GLY A 103 19.01 -17.67 10.18
C GLY A 103 17.66 -17.02 9.92
N VAL A 104 16.99 -16.47 10.94
CA VAL A 104 15.78 -15.67 10.78
C VAL A 104 16.18 -14.26 10.38
N PHE A 105 15.67 -13.84 9.22
CA PHE A 105 15.82 -12.47 8.74
C PHE A 105 14.64 -11.63 9.23
N SER A 106 14.92 -10.49 9.85
CA SER A 106 13.90 -9.51 10.25
C SER A 106 14.15 -8.16 9.59
N GLN A 107 13.09 -7.55 9.07
CA GLN A 107 13.15 -6.25 8.42
C GLN A 107 11.96 -5.37 8.83
N ARG A 108 12.26 -4.12 9.19
CA ARG A 108 11.28 -3.05 9.42
C ARG A 108 11.40 -2.01 8.31
N MET A 109 10.26 -1.64 7.73
CA MET A 109 10.16 -0.76 6.60
C MET A 109 9.14 0.34 6.89
N LEU A 110 9.43 1.55 6.43
CA LEU A 110 8.42 2.60 6.27
C LEU A 110 8.04 2.66 4.79
N VAL A 111 6.80 2.35 4.46
CA VAL A 111 6.30 2.28 3.09
C VAL A 111 5.31 3.39 2.81
N GLU A 112 5.61 4.21 1.81
CA GLU A 112 4.70 5.20 1.24
C GLU A 112 4.06 4.62 -0.02
N ALA A 113 2.75 4.45 -0.01
CA ALA A 113 1.96 4.10 -1.18
C ALA A 113 1.09 5.28 -1.62
N VAL A 114 0.90 5.44 -2.93
CA VAL A 114 0.09 6.49 -3.52
C VAL A 114 -0.93 5.89 -4.48
N ASP A 115 -2.12 6.49 -4.55
CA ASP A 115 -3.13 6.12 -5.52
C ASP A 115 -3.20 7.11 -6.69
N ARG A 116 -4.08 6.85 -7.66
CA ARG A 116 -4.25 7.72 -8.84
C ARG A 116 -4.82 9.11 -8.52
N MET A 117 -5.44 9.28 -7.36
CA MET A 117 -6.01 10.55 -6.90
C MET A 117 -5.01 11.36 -6.06
N GLY A 118 -3.78 10.86 -5.87
CA GLY A 118 -2.74 11.51 -5.09
C GLY A 118 -2.89 11.33 -3.58
N ARG A 119 -3.78 10.45 -3.13
CA ARG A 119 -3.90 10.03 -1.73
C ARG A 119 -2.66 9.23 -1.36
N ILE A 120 -2.15 9.42 -0.15
CA ILE A 120 -0.98 8.73 0.38
C ILE A 120 -1.36 7.89 1.60
N ASP A 121 -0.92 6.64 1.57
CA ASP A 121 -0.98 5.68 2.65
C ASP A 121 0.46 5.42 3.14
N LEU A 122 0.72 5.72 4.42
CA LEU A 122 2.02 5.50 5.04
C LEU A 122 1.91 4.36 6.05
N ARG A 123 2.85 3.41 6.00
CA ARG A 123 2.79 2.19 6.82
C ARG A 123 4.14 1.84 7.45
N ASP A 124 4.10 1.39 8.70
CA ASP A 124 5.21 0.69 9.37
C ASP A 124 5.01 -0.80 9.16
N ASP A 125 5.75 -1.34 8.20
CA ASP A 125 5.70 -2.72 7.78
C ASP A 125 6.86 -3.49 8.43
N ARG A 126 6.57 -4.67 8.96
CA ARG A 126 7.57 -5.53 9.59
C ARG A 126 7.40 -6.95 9.11
N ILE A 127 8.50 -7.61 8.83
CA ILE A 127 8.50 -9.01 8.45
C ILE A 127 9.68 -9.71 9.11
N ALA A 128 9.42 -10.91 9.63
CA ALA A 128 10.43 -11.85 10.09
C ALA A 128 10.19 -13.20 9.42
N TYR A 129 11.20 -13.72 8.72
CA TYR A 129 11.10 -14.98 8.00
C TYR A 129 12.42 -15.75 7.98
N GLN A 130 12.32 -17.06 7.80
CA GLN A 130 13.47 -17.95 7.60
C GLN A 130 13.34 -18.66 6.26
N VAL A 131 14.46 -18.85 5.56
CA VAL A 131 14.51 -19.69 4.35
C VAL A 131 15.26 -20.96 4.70
N ARG A 132 14.61 -22.11 4.51
CA ARG A 132 15.21 -23.43 4.77
C ARG A 132 14.91 -24.43 3.66
N ALA A 133 15.62 -25.55 3.67
CA ALA A 133 15.28 -26.69 2.83
C ALA A 133 13.93 -27.28 3.24
N ALA A 134 13.16 -27.75 2.24
CA ALA A 134 11.94 -28.51 2.48
C ALA A 134 12.26 -29.84 3.16
N ASN A 135 11.45 -30.23 4.15
CA ASN A 135 11.49 -31.59 4.68
C ASN A 135 10.85 -32.58 3.67
N PRO A 136 11.00 -33.90 3.83
CA PRO A 136 10.48 -34.88 2.86
C PRO A 136 8.97 -34.79 2.58
N GLU A 137 8.16 -34.45 3.59
CA GLU A 137 6.70 -34.33 3.46
C GLU A 137 6.31 -33.05 2.71
N GLU A 138 6.95 -31.93 3.05
CA GLU A 138 6.82 -30.66 2.34
C GLU A 138 7.29 -30.80 0.89
N ALA A 139 8.42 -31.46 0.66
CA ALA A 139 8.94 -31.73 -0.68
C ALA A 139 7.97 -32.59 -1.50
N ALA A 140 7.34 -33.62 -0.91
CA ALA A 140 6.30 -34.39 -1.60
C ALA A 140 5.08 -33.53 -1.93
N THR A 141 4.65 -32.67 -1.00
CA THR A 141 3.55 -31.73 -1.19
C THR A 141 3.86 -30.73 -2.31
N ILE A 142 5.06 -30.14 -2.32
CA ILE A 142 5.54 -29.23 -3.35
C ILE A 142 5.55 -29.93 -4.71
N ALA A 143 6.11 -31.14 -4.81
CA ALA A 143 6.11 -31.94 -6.03
C ALA A 143 4.69 -32.16 -6.57
N GLY A 144 3.74 -32.50 -5.69
CA GLY A 144 2.33 -32.67 -6.06
C GLY A 144 1.69 -31.39 -6.59
N LYS A 145 1.96 -30.23 -5.97
CA LYS A 145 1.42 -28.94 -6.41
C LYS A 145 2.06 -28.48 -7.73
N ILE A 146 3.38 -28.61 -7.88
CA ILE A 146 4.08 -28.34 -9.14
C ILE A 146 3.54 -29.24 -10.25
N GLY A 147 3.38 -30.55 -10.00
CA GLY A 147 2.80 -31.51 -10.95
C GLY A 147 1.38 -31.17 -11.40
N LYS A 148 0.53 -30.69 -10.48
CA LYS A 148 -0.81 -30.21 -10.83
C LYS A 148 -0.77 -28.97 -11.72
N TYR A 149 0.18 -28.06 -11.50
CA TYR A 149 0.29 -26.81 -12.25
C TYR A 149 0.98 -27.01 -13.61
N ILE A 150 2.10 -27.72 -13.63
CA ILE A 150 2.89 -28.10 -14.80
C ILE A 150 2.34 -29.44 -15.32
N ASN A 151 1.12 -29.42 -15.84
CA ASN A 151 0.52 -30.57 -16.50
C ASN A 151 0.49 -30.38 -18.02
N ARG A 152 0.33 -31.50 -18.74
CA ARG A 152 0.29 -31.52 -20.22
C ARG A 152 -0.70 -30.52 -20.80
N ARG A 153 -1.85 -30.28 -20.14
CA ARG A 153 -2.88 -29.33 -20.58
C ARG A 153 -2.40 -27.88 -20.50
N ASN A 154 -1.63 -27.51 -19.48
CA ASN A 154 -1.08 -26.16 -19.33
C ASN A 154 0.15 -25.95 -20.23
N ILE A 155 1.03 -26.95 -20.35
CA ILE A 155 2.17 -26.90 -21.28
C ILE A 155 1.67 -26.74 -22.72
N ASN A 156 0.58 -27.43 -23.08
CA ASN A 156 -0.01 -27.32 -24.42
C ASN A 156 -0.54 -25.91 -24.77
N ARG A 157 -0.76 -25.03 -23.78
CA ARG A 157 -1.19 -23.64 -23.99
C ARG A 157 -0.06 -22.67 -24.30
N LEU A 158 1.19 -23.08 -24.09
CA LEU A 158 2.36 -22.29 -24.44
C LEU A 158 2.52 -22.21 -25.97
N SER A 159 3.10 -21.10 -26.43
CA SER A 159 3.52 -20.92 -27.83
C SER A 159 4.65 -21.91 -28.18
N LYS A 160 4.96 -22.06 -29.48
CA LYS A 160 6.01 -23.00 -29.93
C LYS A 160 7.40 -22.66 -29.36
N SER A 161 7.75 -21.38 -29.29
CA SER A 161 9.03 -20.91 -28.74
C SER A 161 9.10 -21.15 -27.23
N GLU A 162 8.03 -20.85 -26.49
CA GLU A 162 7.96 -21.09 -25.05
C GLU A 162 8.03 -22.59 -24.71
N LYS A 163 7.40 -23.45 -25.53
CA LYS A 163 7.50 -24.91 -25.37
C LYS A 163 8.91 -25.42 -25.58
N ALA A 164 9.61 -24.93 -26.61
CA ALA A 164 10.99 -25.31 -26.87
C ALA A 164 11.91 -24.89 -25.70
N ALA A 165 11.83 -23.63 -25.29
CA ALA A 165 12.59 -23.10 -24.15
C ALA A 165 12.30 -23.87 -22.84
N PHE A 166 11.03 -24.19 -22.58
CA PHE A 166 10.66 -24.98 -21.41
C PHE A 166 11.19 -26.41 -21.48
N THR A 167 11.19 -27.03 -22.66
CA THR A 167 11.73 -28.38 -22.87
C THR A 167 13.25 -28.40 -22.62
N ASP A 168 13.96 -27.40 -23.13
CA ASP A 168 15.42 -27.27 -22.94
C ASP A 168 15.77 -27.03 -21.47
N PHE A 169 14.99 -26.20 -20.76
CA PHE A 169 15.10 -26.04 -19.31
C PHE A 169 14.91 -27.37 -18.57
N LEU A 170 13.89 -28.16 -18.93
CA LEU A 170 13.65 -29.45 -18.28
C LEU A 170 14.77 -30.45 -18.52
N LYS A 171 15.36 -30.47 -19.71
CA LYS A 171 16.52 -31.32 -20.02
C LYS A 171 17.73 -30.95 -19.17
N ALA A 172 18.03 -29.66 -19.06
CA ALA A 172 19.14 -29.17 -18.23
C ALA A 172 18.94 -29.56 -16.76
N LEU A 173 17.75 -29.31 -16.22
CA LEU A 173 17.39 -29.70 -14.87
C LEU A 173 17.48 -31.22 -14.66
N GLN A 174 16.93 -32.03 -15.56
CA GLN A 174 17.01 -33.48 -15.47
C GLN A 174 18.46 -33.96 -15.46
N GLN A 175 19.32 -33.37 -16.27
CA GLN A 175 20.74 -33.67 -16.32
C GLN A 175 21.43 -33.33 -14.98
N GLU A 176 21.16 -32.16 -14.41
CA GLU A 176 21.66 -31.77 -13.07
C GLU A 176 21.19 -32.75 -11.98
N CYS A 177 19.97 -33.26 -12.12
CA CYS A 177 19.37 -34.24 -11.22
C CYS A 177 19.83 -35.69 -11.43
N GLY A 178 20.74 -35.96 -12.38
CA GLY A 178 21.14 -37.32 -12.76
C GLY A 178 20.02 -38.16 -13.37
N LEU A 179 19.01 -37.52 -13.95
CA LEU A 179 17.89 -38.13 -14.67
C LEU A 179 18.15 -38.12 -16.18
N THR A 180 17.42 -38.96 -16.92
CA THR A 180 17.42 -38.91 -18.39
C THR A 180 16.90 -37.55 -18.86
N PRO A 181 17.67 -36.78 -19.67
CA PRO A 181 17.27 -35.46 -20.16
C PRO A 181 16.33 -35.59 -21.37
N ASP A 182 15.12 -36.12 -21.14
CA ASP A 182 14.09 -36.31 -22.16
C ASP A 182 13.18 -35.08 -22.35
N GLY A 183 13.28 -34.08 -21.46
CA GLY A 183 12.46 -32.87 -21.47
C GLY A 183 11.00 -33.10 -21.07
N ILE A 184 10.68 -34.26 -20.52
CA ILE A 184 9.33 -34.63 -20.08
C ILE A 184 9.18 -34.36 -18.58
N PHE A 185 8.19 -33.54 -18.24
CA PHE A 185 7.85 -33.27 -16.84
C PHE A 185 7.15 -34.47 -16.17
N GLY A 186 7.92 -35.43 -15.67
CA GLY A 186 7.45 -36.62 -14.96
C GLY A 186 7.60 -36.54 -13.44
N LEU A 187 7.09 -37.55 -12.72
CA LEU A 187 7.16 -37.63 -11.25
C LEU A 187 8.60 -37.52 -10.70
N LYS A 188 9.58 -38.10 -11.39
CA LYS A 188 11.00 -38.03 -10.99
C LYS A 188 11.57 -36.62 -11.14
N THR A 189 11.21 -35.90 -12.21
CA THR A 189 11.60 -34.51 -12.42
C THR A 189 10.93 -33.59 -11.39
N ALA A 190 9.64 -33.79 -11.12
CA ALA A 190 8.92 -33.07 -10.07
C ALA A 190 9.53 -33.31 -8.68
N GLY A 191 9.90 -34.56 -8.36
CA GLY A 191 10.57 -34.91 -7.12
C GLY A 191 12.02 -34.43 -7.02
N CYS A 192 12.69 -34.15 -8.14
CA CYS A 192 13.98 -33.46 -8.10
C CYS A 192 13.79 -31.97 -7.78
N MET A 193 12.92 -31.28 -8.53
CA MET A 193 12.61 -29.87 -8.28
C MET A 193 12.16 -29.62 -6.84
N SER A 194 11.41 -30.54 -6.25
CA SER A 194 10.91 -30.36 -4.89
C SER A 194 11.94 -30.60 -3.80
N ARG A 195 12.98 -31.42 -4.05
CA ARG A 195 14.08 -31.62 -3.10
C ARG A 195 14.98 -30.40 -3.00
N ASP A 196 15.15 -29.70 -4.12
CA ASP A 196 15.90 -28.45 -4.18
C ASP A 196 15.01 -27.21 -3.92
N SER A 197 13.75 -27.42 -3.55
CA SER A 197 12.83 -26.33 -3.22
C SER A 197 13.07 -25.83 -1.80
N SER A 198 13.09 -24.52 -1.64
CA SER A 198 13.10 -23.88 -0.32
C SER A 198 11.70 -23.62 0.21
N VAL A 199 11.59 -23.71 1.53
CA VAL A 199 10.43 -23.28 2.31
C VAL A 199 10.76 -21.92 2.91
N ILE A 200 9.79 -21.01 2.89
CA ILE A 200 9.85 -19.73 3.60
C ILE A 200 8.91 -19.84 4.78
N ASP A 201 9.45 -19.88 6.00
CA ASP A 201 8.64 -19.79 7.21
C ASP A 201 8.50 -18.33 7.61
N ILE A 202 7.26 -17.81 7.60
CA ILE A 202 6.97 -16.45 8.08
C ILE A 202 6.63 -16.56 9.58
N HIS A 203 7.51 -16.00 10.41
CA HIS A 203 7.32 -15.94 11.86
C HIS A 203 6.48 -14.73 12.27
N GLN A 204 6.61 -13.63 11.54
CA GLN A 204 5.85 -12.41 11.78
C GLN A 204 5.70 -11.61 10.49
N LEU A 205 4.51 -11.06 10.26
CA LEU A 205 4.26 -10.09 9.22
C LEU A 205 3.22 -9.09 9.73
N THR A 206 3.62 -7.84 9.94
CA THR A 206 2.73 -6.80 10.43
C THR A 206 2.76 -5.58 9.51
N SER A 207 1.62 -4.93 9.33
CA SER A 207 1.50 -3.69 8.55
C SER A 207 0.57 -2.74 9.28
N LYS A 208 1.14 -1.72 9.92
CA LYS A 208 0.38 -0.73 10.71
C LYS A 208 0.33 0.61 10.02
N ILE A 209 -0.83 1.25 10.05
CA ILE A 209 -1.00 2.58 9.46
C ILE A 209 -0.25 3.62 10.30
N VAL A 210 0.51 4.49 9.63
CA VAL A 210 1.16 5.64 10.25
C VAL A 210 0.35 6.88 9.92
N TYR A 211 -0.26 7.49 10.94
CA TYR A 211 -0.99 8.73 10.80
C TYR A 211 -0.06 9.94 10.98
N PRO A 212 0.11 10.81 9.97
CA PRO A 212 0.90 12.02 10.13
C PRO A 212 0.24 12.99 11.11
N GLU A 213 1.06 13.68 11.90
CA GLU A 213 0.56 14.69 12.86
C GLU A 213 -0.16 15.85 12.16
N THR A 214 0.25 16.18 10.94
CA THR A 214 -0.34 17.25 10.12
C THR A 214 -0.67 16.68 8.74
N PRO A 215 -1.83 16.02 8.58
CA PRO A 215 -2.19 15.39 7.32
C PRO A 215 -2.35 16.45 6.22
N ARG A 216 -1.78 16.19 5.05
CA ARG A 216 -1.94 17.02 3.86
C ARG A 216 -3.40 17.04 3.44
N HIS A 217 -3.89 18.21 3.10
CA HIS A 217 -5.28 18.41 2.74
C HIS A 217 -5.45 19.61 1.81
N ALA A 218 -6.57 19.65 1.11
CA ALA A 218 -7.04 20.81 0.37
C ALA A 218 -8.46 21.17 0.82
N ALA A 219 -8.77 22.46 0.83
CA ALA A 219 -10.09 22.96 1.15
C ALA A 219 -10.67 23.71 -0.05
N TYR A 220 -11.94 23.45 -0.34
CA TYR A 220 -12.69 24.08 -1.43
C TYR A 220 -14.02 24.58 -0.90
N ILE A 221 -14.40 25.79 -1.30
CA ILE A 221 -15.70 26.38 -0.94
C ILE A 221 -16.56 26.43 -2.18
N VAL A 222 -17.75 25.83 -2.12
CA VAL A 222 -18.71 25.80 -3.23
C VAL A 222 -20.02 26.43 -2.78
N PRO A 223 -20.67 27.28 -3.61
CA PRO A 223 -21.97 27.84 -3.27
C PRO A 223 -23.04 26.74 -3.14
N LEU A 224 -23.86 26.81 -2.10
CA LEU A 224 -24.90 25.82 -1.83
C LEU A 224 -25.88 25.70 -3.01
N ALA A 225 -26.22 26.82 -3.64
CA ALA A 225 -27.11 26.87 -4.81
C ALA A 225 -26.57 26.10 -6.05
N VAL A 226 -25.26 25.84 -6.13
CA VAL A 226 -24.68 25.00 -7.18
C VAL A 226 -24.85 23.53 -6.83
N ILE A 227 -24.63 23.18 -5.56
CA ILE A 227 -24.73 21.81 -5.06
C ILE A 227 -26.18 21.32 -5.08
N ASP A 228 -27.12 22.18 -4.70
CA ASP A 228 -28.55 21.84 -4.64
C ASP A 228 -29.12 21.41 -6.00
N LYS A 229 -28.48 21.80 -7.11
CA LYS A 229 -28.88 21.39 -8.46
C LYS A 229 -28.53 19.93 -8.76
N ASP A 230 -27.42 19.43 -8.23
CA ASP A 230 -27.00 18.04 -8.38
C ASP A 230 -26.15 17.57 -7.18
N PRO A 231 -26.78 17.27 -6.02
CA PRO A 231 -26.05 16.89 -4.81
C PRO A 231 -25.19 15.63 -5.01
N GLN A 232 -25.63 14.73 -5.89
CA GLN A 232 -24.97 13.44 -6.13
C GLN A 232 -23.64 13.59 -6.86
N ALA A 233 -23.38 14.72 -7.53
CA ALA A 233 -22.08 14.99 -8.12
C ALA A 233 -21.02 15.42 -7.08
N TYR A 234 -21.42 15.89 -5.90
CA TYR A 234 -20.53 16.49 -4.89
C TYR A 234 -20.28 15.59 -3.67
N TYR A 235 -21.23 14.73 -3.31
CA TYR A 235 -21.15 13.89 -2.10
C TYR A 235 -20.67 12.45 -2.38
N LYS A 236 -19.69 12.26 -3.27
CA LYS A 236 -19.05 10.93 -3.53
C LYS A 236 -17.63 10.81 -2.97
N GLY A 237 -17.23 11.72 -2.08
CA GLY A 237 -15.87 11.74 -1.53
C GLY A 237 -14.84 12.16 -2.58
N PHE A 238 -13.74 11.41 -2.70
CA PHE A 238 -12.66 11.72 -3.65
C PHE A 238 -13.08 11.61 -5.13
N ASP A 239 -14.10 10.80 -5.44
CA ASP A 239 -14.67 10.73 -6.81
C ASP A 239 -15.26 12.07 -7.27
N SER A 240 -15.62 12.96 -6.33
CA SER A 240 -16.16 14.30 -6.60
C SER A 240 -15.10 15.40 -6.66
N LEU A 241 -13.81 15.09 -6.44
CA LEU A 241 -12.76 16.11 -6.25
C LEU A 241 -12.68 17.09 -7.42
N GLU A 242 -12.68 16.60 -8.67
CA GLU A 242 -12.58 17.47 -9.85
C GLU A 242 -13.84 18.32 -10.04
N THR A 243 -15.03 17.77 -9.80
CA THR A 243 -16.28 18.54 -9.82
C THR A 243 -16.28 19.66 -8.78
N VAL A 244 -15.83 19.35 -7.56
CA VAL A 244 -15.73 20.33 -6.48
C VAL A 244 -14.73 21.43 -6.86
N LYS A 245 -13.54 21.07 -7.34
CA LYS A 245 -12.52 22.04 -7.77
C LYS A 245 -13.04 22.99 -8.85
N GLN A 246 -13.74 22.47 -9.85
CA GLN A 246 -14.26 23.27 -10.98
C GLN A 246 -15.33 24.28 -10.56
N ASN A 247 -16.07 23.99 -9.48
CA ASN A 247 -17.17 24.83 -8.99
C ASN A 247 -16.79 25.59 -7.70
N ALA A 248 -15.54 25.47 -7.24
CA ALA A 248 -15.05 26.19 -6.09
C ALA A 248 -14.91 27.68 -6.41
N VAL A 249 -15.34 28.53 -5.49
CA VAL A 249 -15.19 29.98 -5.62
C VAL A 249 -13.84 30.44 -5.09
N ASP A 250 -13.22 31.40 -5.78
CA ASP A 250 -12.06 32.12 -5.27
C ASP A 250 -12.46 33.10 -4.14
N PRO A 251 -11.50 33.64 -3.36
CA PRO A 251 -11.82 34.55 -2.25
C PRO A 251 -12.60 35.80 -2.64
N LYS A 252 -12.43 36.31 -3.87
CA LYS A 252 -13.13 37.51 -4.34
C LYS A 252 -14.59 37.20 -4.64
N ALA A 253 -14.85 36.16 -5.43
CA ALA A 253 -16.20 35.68 -5.72
C ALA A 253 -16.92 35.25 -4.45
N PHE A 254 -16.22 34.60 -3.52
CA PHE A 254 -16.74 34.27 -2.19
C PHE A 254 -17.20 35.52 -1.43
N ALA A 255 -16.36 36.55 -1.32
CA ALA A 255 -16.70 37.77 -0.60
C ALA A 255 -17.92 38.47 -1.20
N ASP A 256 -17.98 38.58 -2.53
CA ASP A 256 -19.10 39.18 -3.26
C ASP A 256 -20.42 38.43 -2.98
N MET A 257 -20.41 37.10 -3.06
CA MET A 257 -21.59 36.26 -2.79
C MET A 257 -21.99 36.27 -1.31
N ALA A 258 -21.00 36.30 -0.39
CA ALA A 258 -21.25 36.33 1.04
C ALA A 258 -21.98 37.63 1.46
N THR A 259 -21.66 38.77 0.85
CA THR A 259 -22.38 40.04 1.12
C THR A 259 -23.86 39.98 0.74
N GLN A 260 -24.22 39.11 -0.20
CA GLN A 260 -25.60 38.87 -0.65
C GLN A 260 -26.33 37.85 0.24
N GLY A 261 -25.66 37.27 1.24
CA GLY A 261 -26.21 36.28 2.16
C GLY A 261 -26.28 34.86 1.57
N ALA A 262 -25.42 34.54 0.59
CA ALA A 262 -25.35 33.20 0.03
C ALA A 262 -24.93 32.14 1.07
N GLY A 263 -25.44 30.93 0.92
CA GLY A 263 -24.98 29.74 1.65
C GLY A 263 -23.84 29.05 0.91
N PHE A 264 -22.94 28.42 1.66
CA PHE A 264 -21.77 27.74 1.14
C PHE A 264 -21.57 26.38 1.79
N VAL A 265 -20.82 25.53 1.11
CA VAL A 265 -20.35 24.26 1.62
C VAL A 265 -18.82 24.22 1.50
N ALA A 266 -18.15 23.97 2.61
CA ALA A 266 -16.73 23.68 2.66
C ALA A 266 -16.51 22.17 2.48
N PHE A 267 -15.67 21.81 1.52
CA PHE A 267 -15.16 20.45 1.34
C PHE A 267 -13.68 20.43 1.70
N VAL A 268 -13.30 19.59 2.65
CA VAL A 268 -11.90 19.38 3.06
C VAL A 268 -11.49 17.96 2.69
N TYR A 269 -10.64 17.84 1.68
CA TYR A 269 -10.08 16.59 1.19
C TYR A 269 -8.75 16.33 1.87
N PHE A 270 -8.65 15.23 2.62
CA PHE A 270 -7.39 14.81 3.23
C PHE A 270 -6.68 13.83 2.29
N PHE A 271 -5.49 14.20 1.83
CA PHE A 271 -4.67 13.35 0.96
C PHE A 271 -3.90 12.31 1.76
N ASP A 272 -3.60 12.57 3.03
CA ASP A 272 -3.04 11.54 3.91
C ASP A 272 -4.15 10.84 4.70
N ARG A 273 -3.88 9.62 5.18
CA ARG A 273 -4.75 8.99 6.17
C ARG A 273 -4.84 9.83 7.43
N VAL A 274 -6.03 9.80 8.02
CA VAL A 274 -6.31 10.50 9.26
C VAL A 274 -6.66 9.50 10.36
N ASP A 275 -6.18 9.78 11.57
CA ASP A 275 -6.44 8.95 12.74
C ASP A 275 -7.94 9.03 13.10
N PRO A 276 -8.71 7.93 12.99
CA PRO A 276 -10.14 7.93 13.29
C PRO A 276 -10.44 8.24 14.76
N HIS A 277 -9.47 8.09 15.66
CA HIS A 277 -9.62 8.40 17.07
C HIS A 277 -9.38 9.88 17.39
N ARG A 278 -8.90 10.66 16.42
CA ARG A 278 -8.66 12.10 16.54
C ARG A 278 -9.59 12.87 15.61
N PRO A 279 -10.84 13.16 16.04
CA PRO A 279 -11.81 13.84 15.19
C PRO A 279 -11.32 15.23 14.76
N PHE A 280 -11.68 15.62 13.54
CA PHE A 280 -11.45 16.96 13.03
C PHE A 280 -12.56 17.90 13.42
N CYS A 281 -12.22 19.17 13.42
CA CYS A 281 -13.14 20.24 13.70
C CYS A 281 -12.83 21.41 12.78
N LEU A 282 -13.77 21.73 11.89
CA LEU A 282 -13.72 22.94 11.08
C LEU A 282 -14.31 24.13 11.87
N ARG A 283 -13.70 25.30 11.72
CA ARG A 283 -14.15 26.56 12.34
C ARG A 283 -13.96 27.71 11.37
N ILE A 284 -15.02 28.48 11.17
CA ILE A 284 -14.99 29.65 10.30
C ILE A 284 -15.01 30.89 11.16
N GLY A 285 -14.00 31.76 11.03
CA GLY A 285 -13.89 32.95 11.87
C GLY A 285 -12.88 33.97 11.36
N SER A 286 -12.86 35.13 12.02
CA SER A 286 -12.08 36.29 11.56
C SER A 286 -10.58 36.19 11.84
N TYR A 287 -10.17 35.20 12.63
CA TYR A 287 -8.78 35.04 13.08
C TYR A 287 -8.22 33.70 12.65
N GLN A 288 -6.99 33.75 12.12
CA GLN A 288 -6.21 32.57 11.81
C GLN A 288 -5.87 31.79 13.09
N LYS A 289 -5.92 30.46 13.03
CA LYS A 289 -5.57 29.54 14.14
C LYS A 289 -6.37 29.73 15.43
N LYS A 290 -7.52 30.39 15.37
CA LYS A 290 -8.43 30.54 16.51
C LYS A 290 -9.64 29.65 16.36
N SER A 291 -10.00 28.97 17.44
CA SER A 291 -11.18 28.11 17.50
C SER A 291 -12.49 28.90 17.71
N SER A 292 -12.39 30.19 18.00
CA SER A 292 -13.51 31.12 18.06
C SER A 292 -14.05 31.35 16.65
N GLY A 293 -15.26 30.87 16.39
CA GLY A 293 -15.88 30.97 15.07
C GLY A 293 -17.16 30.15 15.00
N THR A 294 -17.89 30.31 13.90
CA THR A 294 -19.08 29.52 13.62
C THR A 294 -18.68 28.07 13.38
N ALA A 295 -19.49 27.17 13.91
CA ALA A 295 -19.38 25.73 13.74
C ALA A 295 -20.68 25.25 13.10
N GLY A 296 -20.63 24.92 11.81
CA GLY A 296 -21.73 24.25 11.13
C GLY A 296 -21.85 22.77 11.52
N GLN A 297 -22.85 22.10 10.96
CA GLN A 297 -22.94 20.65 11.03
C GLN A 297 -21.83 20.06 10.16
N GLN A 298 -21.01 19.17 10.74
CA GLN A 298 -19.93 18.47 10.04
C GLN A 298 -20.32 17.03 9.76
N TRP A 299 -20.04 16.56 8.56
CA TRP A 299 -20.23 15.15 8.19
C TRP A 299 -19.19 14.71 7.16
N HIS A 300 -19.16 13.41 6.87
CA HIS A 300 -18.32 12.84 5.83
C HIS A 300 -19.09 12.69 4.53
N ALA A 301 -18.53 13.14 3.41
CA ALA A 301 -19.17 13.02 2.09
C ALA A 301 -19.46 11.56 1.72
N ALA A 302 -18.59 10.62 2.11
CA ALA A 302 -18.78 9.19 1.95
C ALA A 302 -18.30 8.44 3.21
N PRO A 303 -19.19 8.16 4.18
CA PRO A 303 -18.84 7.45 5.41
C PRO A 303 -18.21 6.08 5.12
N GLY A 304 -17.16 5.72 5.87
CA GLY A 304 -16.42 4.47 5.68
C GLY A 304 -15.44 4.48 4.48
N LYS A 305 -15.42 5.54 3.66
CA LYS A 305 -14.40 5.75 2.63
C LYS A 305 -13.32 6.72 3.11
N TRP A 306 -12.35 6.99 2.23
CA TRP A 306 -11.26 7.94 2.48
C TRP A 306 -11.80 9.32 2.90
N PRO A 307 -11.21 9.96 3.94
CA PRO A 307 -11.76 11.15 4.59
C PRO A 307 -11.95 12.35 3.66
N VAL A 308 -13.21 12.76 3.51
CA VAL A 308 -13.62 14.08 3.01
C VAL A 308 -14.62 14.66 4.00
N VAL A 309 -14.24 15.74 4.68
CA VAL A 309 -15.09 16.42 5.68
C VAL A 309 -15.84 17.54 4.99
N VAL A 310 -17.13 17.63 5.27
CA VAL A 310 -18.06 18.59 4.71
C VAL A 310 -18.65 19.43 5.82
N GLU A 311 -18.75 20.74 5.61
CA GLU A 311 -19.49 21.65 6.48
C GLU A 311 -20.29 22.67 5.66
N THR A 312 -21.59 22.77 5.92
CA THR A 312 -22.43 23.85 5.39
C THR A 312 -22.46 25.03 6.35
N PHE A 313 -22.35 26.24 5.80
CA PHE A 313 -22.36 27.47 6.58
C PHE A 313 -22.93 28.65 5.78
N THR A 314 -23.36 29.67 6.51
CA THR A 314 -23.72 30.99 5.98
C THR A 314 -22.88 32.04 6.71
N ILE A 315 -22.58 33.13 6.02
CA ILE A 315 -21.85 34.25 6.60
C ILE A 315 -22.83 35.38 6.89
N ASP A 316 -22.83 35.83 8.15
CA ASP A 316 -23.66 36.98 8.52
C ASP A 316 -23.12 38.26 7.86
N LYS A 317 -24.03 39.11 7.38
CA LYS A 317 -23.76 40.32 6.58
C LYS A 317 -22.82 41.31 7.29
N ALA A 318 -22.67 41.20 8.61
CA ALA A 318 -21.85 42.08 9.44
C ALA A 318 -20.34 41.75 9.43
N SER A 319 -19.91 40.62 8.86
CA SER A 319 -18.51 40.19 8.86
C SER A 319 -17.65 41.00 7.86
N LYS A 320 -17.30 42.22 8.24
CA LYS A 320 -16.33 43.05 7.53
C LYS A 320 -14.93 42.71 8.05
N GLY A 321 -14.16 41.92 7.29
CA GLY A 321 -12.77 41.60 7.64
C GLY A 321 -12.26 40.34 6.97
N SER A 322 -11.03 39.96 7.29
CA SER A 322 -10.48 38.69 6.84
C SER A 322 -11.25 37.53 7.46
N LEU A 323 -11.56 36.51 6.66
CA LEU A 323 -12.25 35.31 7.10
C LEU A 323 -11.38 34.09 6.82
N TYR A 324 -11.34 33.15 7.77
CA TYR A 324 -10.54 31.94 7.66
C TYR A 324 -11.39 30.70 7.93
N LEU A 325 -11.19 29.67 7.10
CA LEU A 325 -11.53 28.29 7.43
C LEU A 325 -10.35 27.68 8.18
N ASN A 326 -10.50 27.50 9.48
CA ASN A 326 -9.52 26.86 10.34
C ASN A 326 -9.86 25.38 10.51
N ILE A 327 -8.85 24.53 10.35
CA ILE A 327 -8.97 23.08 10.48
C ILE A 327 -8.22 22.68 11.75
N PHE A 328 -8.92 22.02 12.66
CA PHE A 328 -8.38 21.53 13.91
C PHE A 328 -8.44 20.01 13.97
N ILE A 329 -7.47 19.42 14.64
CA ILE A 329 -7.49 18.02 15.06
C ILE A 329 -7.57 17.97 16.58
N LYS A 330 -8.39 17.05 17.11
CA LYS A 330 -8.46 16.82 18.55
C LYS A 330 -7.18 16.13 19.01
N ASP A 331 -6.50 16.75 19.97
CA ASP A 331 -5.23 16.29 20.52
C ASP A 331 -5.34 16.27 22.06
N GLY A 332 -5.77 15.12 22.58
CA GLY A 332 -6.11 14.94 23.99
C GLY A 332 -7.26 15.86 24.44
N ARG A 333 -6.95 16.78 25.37
CA ARG A 333 -7.90 17.77 25.92
C ARG A 333 -7.96 19.07 25.11
N SER A 334 -7.13 19.22 24.08
CA SER A 334 -7.01 20.46 23.30
C SER A 334 -7.32 20.23 21.83
N ASN A 335 -7.66 21.30 21.12
CA ASN A 335 -7.78 21.29 19.67
C ASN A 335 -6.54 21.97 19.09
N ARG A 336 -5.72 21.23 18.34
CA ARG A 336 -4.55 21.78 17.65
C ARG A 336 -4.95 22.21 16.25
N CYS A 337 -4.66 23.46 15.89
CA CYS A 337 -4.88 23.93 14.52
C CYS A 337 -3.83 23.31 13.60
N ILE A 338 -4.28 22.61 12.56
CA ILE A 338 -3.40 22.00 11.55
C ILE A 338 -3.30 22.85 10.28
N SER A 339 -4.28 23.73 10.04
CA SER A 339 -4.26 24.65 8.90
C SER A 339 -5.30 25.76 9.01
N SER A 340 -5.08 26.83 8.25
CA SER A 340 -6.00 27.95 8.09
C SER A 340 -6.01 28.41 6.65
N HIS A 341 -7.17 28.38 6.01
CA HIS A 341 -7.38 28.81 4.63
C HIS A 341 -8.09 30.15 4.63
N ARG A 342 -7.52 31.17 3.97
CA ARG A 342 -8.14 32.49 3.87
C ARG A 342 -9.28 32.45 2.84
N LEU A 343 -10.46 32.87 3.28
CA LEU A 343 -11.69 32.94 2.47
C LEU A 343 -11.98 34.36 1.97
N GLN A 344 -11.56 35.39 2.73
CA GLN A 344 -11.76 36.82 2.44
C GLN A 344 -10.58 37.64 2.98
#